data_AF-A0A7D8IW39-F1
#
_entry.id   AF-A0A7D8IW39-F1
#
_cell.length_a   1.000
_cell.length_b   1.000
_cell.length_c   1.000
_cell.angle_alpha   90.00
_cell.angle_beta   90.00
_cell.angle_gamma   90.00
#
_symmetry.space_group_name_H-M   'P 1'
#
loop_
_entity.id
_entity.type
_entity.pdbx_description
1 polymer ?
#
loop_
_entity_poly.entity_id
_entity_poly.type
_entity_poly.pdbx_seq_one_letter_code
_entity_poly.pdbx_strand_id
1 'polypeptide(L)' 'MKIKFLEITRQAADLERQRAFQDAGQLWNKALFVARRDANAEYCRRRADFCLSSMFTRSSQI' A
#
# COMPACT_ATOMS: atom_id res chain seq x y z
N MET A 1 14.05 -3.38 12.50
CA MET A 1 13.12 -2.71 11.56
C MET A 1 12.14 -3.65 10.83
N LYS A 2 12.22 -4.99 10.96
CA LYS A 2 11.25 -5.92 10.34
C LYS A 2 9.82 -5.85 10.91
N ILE A 3 9.68 -5.55 12.21
CA ILE A 3 8.37 -5.46 12.89
C ILE A 3 7.50 -4.37 12.25
N LYS A 4 8.06 -3.18 12.04
CA LYS A 4 7.38 -2.04 11.40
C LYS A 4 6.88 -2.37 9.99
N PHE A 5 7.59 -3.19 9.23
CA PHE A 5 7.16 -3.59 7.89
C PHE A 5 5.91 -4.48 7.95
N LEU A 6 5.94 -5.54 8.77
CA LEU A 6 4.83 -6.48 8.89
C LEU A 6 3.55 -5.84 9.44
N GLU A 7 3.68 -4.88 10.35
CA GLU A 7 2.53 -4.12 10.86
C GLU A 7 1.89 -3.27 9.76
N ILE A 8 2.71 -2.53 9.00
CA ILE A 8 2.21 -1.67 7.91
C ILE A 8 1.55 -2.50 6.80
N THR A 9 2.14 -3.64 6.42
CA THR A 9 1.58 -4.49 5.36
C THR A 9 0.31 -5.21 5.79
N ARG A 10 0.18 -5.60 7.07
CA ARG A 10 -1.09 -6.12 7.62
C ARG A 10 -2.18 -5.06 7.54
N GLN A 11 -1.91 -3.86 8.03
CA GLN A 11 -2.89 -2.77 8.02
C GLN A 11 -3.29 -2.38 6.58
N ALA A 12 -2.33 -2.35 5.65
CA ALA A 12 -2.62 -2.12 4.23
C ALA A 12 -3.55 -3.20 3.66
N ALA A 13 -3.28 -4.48 3.94
CA ALA A 13 -4.11 -5.59 3.49
C ALA A 13 -5.53 -5.55 4.09
N ASP A 14 -5.68 -5.15 5.35
CA ASP A 14 -7.00 -4.98 5.97
C ASP A 14 -7.81 -3.85 5.34
N LEU A 15 -7.17 -2.74 4.95
CA LEU A 15 -7.81 -1.66 4.20
C LEU A 15 -8.22 -2.09 2.79
N GLU A 16 -7.41 -2.93 2.11
CA GLU A 16 -7.81 -3.52 0.83
C GLU A 16 -9.06 -4.40 0.96
N ARG A 17 -9.19 -5.18 2.04
CA ARG A 17 -10.41 -5.96 2.33
C ARG A 17 -11.63 -5.06 2.55
N GLN A 18 -11.42 -3.90 3.17
CA GLN A 18 -12.45 -2.90 3.41
C GLN A 18 -12.73 -2.01 2.18
N ARG A 19 -12.05 -2.25 1.04
CA ARG A 19 -12.12 -1.43 -0.18
C ARG A 19 -11.66 0.02 0.00
N ALA A 20 -10.93 0.31 1.08
CA ALA A 20 -10.28 1.59 1.31
C ALA A 20 -8.94 1.66 0.55
N PHE A 21 -9.02 1.56 -0.78
CA PHE A 21 -7.86 1.39 -1.65
C PHE A 21 -6.91 2.60 -1.63
N GLN A 22 -7.43 3.81 -1.50
CA GLN A 22 -6.58 5.00 -1.41
C GLN A 22 -5.64 4.95 -0.19
N ASP A 23 -6.20 4.67 0.99
CA ASP A 23 -5.45 4.58 2.24
C ASP A 23 -4.53 3.33 2.25
N ALA A 24 -5.01 2.21 1.72
CA ALA A 24 -4.19 1.02 1.52
C ALA A 24 -2.97 1.31 0.65
N GLY A 25 -3.15 2.05 -0.45
CA GLY A 25 -2.08 2.45 -1.37
C GLY A 25 -1.03 3.34 -0.70
N GLN A 26 -1.46 4.28 0.15
CA GLN A 26 -0.55 5.10 0.95
C GLN A 26 0.26 4.23 1.92
N LEU A 27 -0.36 3.25 2.58
CA LEU A 27 0.35 2.32 3.46
C LEU A 27 1.31 1.40 2.69
N TRP A 28 0.94 0.94 1.50
CA TRP A 28 1.85 0.17 0.63
C TRP A 28 3.07 0.99 0.19
N ASN A 29 2.90 2.29 -0.08
CA ASN A 29 4.03 3.20 -0.34
C ASN A 29 4.93 3.38 0.89
N LYS A 30 4.34 3.47 2.08
CA LYS A 30 5.09 3.52 3.34
C LYS A 30 5.85 2.21 3.59
N ALA A 31 5.24 1.06 3.29
CA ALA A 31 5.87 -0.25 3.37
C ALA A 31 7.03 -0.36 2.37
N LEU A 32 6.86 0.15 1.14
CA LEU A 32 7.91 0.23 0.13
C LEU A 32 9.13 1.01 0.63
N PHE A 33 8.93 2.15 1.28
CA PHE A 33 10.03 2.94 1.83
C PHE A 33 10.84 2.15 2.89
N VAL A 34 10.14 1.41 3.75
CA VAL A 34 10.77 0.57 4.78
C VAL A 34 11.47 -0.64 4.16
N ALA A 35 10.89 -1.24 3.12
CA ALA A 35 11.41 -2.42 2.42
C ALA A 35 12.34 -2.10 1.24
N ARG A 36 12.74 -0.84 1.02
CA ARG A 36 13.47 -0.38 -0.19
C ARG A 36 14.75 -1.12 -0.56
N ARG A 37 15.37 -1.86 0.39
CA ARG A 37 16.59 -2.68 0.18
C ARG A 37 16.31 -4.19 0.28
N ASP A 38 15.05 -4.57 0.33
CA ASP A 38 14.59 -5.93 0.57
C ASP A 38 13.81 -6.44 -0.67
N ALA A 39 13.75 -7.76 -0.84
CA ALA A 39 12.99 -8.39 -1.93
C ALA A 39 11.51 -7.97 -1.94
N ASN A 40 10.98 -7.54 -0.80
CA ASN A 40 9.61 -7.07 -0.65
C ASN A 40 9.34 -5.69 -1.28
N ALA A 41 10.37 -4.93 -1.69
CA ALA A 41 10.19 -3.62 -2.32
C ALA A 41 9.31 -3.72 -3.57
N GLU A 42 9.59 -4.66 -4.46
CA GLU A 42 8.84 -4.80 -5.71
C GLU A 42 7.37 -5.18 -5.47
N TYR A 43 7.14 -6.07 -4.50
CA TYR A 43 5.78 -6.43 -4.09
C TYR A 43 5.00 -5.21 -3.58
N CYS A 44 5.60 -4.41 -2.68
CA CYS A 44 4.96 -3.22 -2.13
C CYS A 44 4.68 -2.18 -3.22
N ARG A 45 5.60 -2.01 -4.19
CA ARG A 45 5.40 -1.11 -5.33
C ARG A 45 4.21 -1.53 -6.17
N ARG A 46 4.10 -2.80 -6.54
CA ARG A 46 2.96 -3.31 -7.34
C ARG A 46 1.63 -3.13 -6.61
N ARG A 47 1.59 -3.36 -5.28
CA ARG A 47 0.38 -3.16 -4.48
C ARG A 47 0.00 -1.69 -4.34
N ALA A 48 0.98 -0.80 -4.14
CA ALA A 48 0.74 0.63 -4.12
C ALA A 48 0.18 1.13 -5.45
N ASP A 49 0.76 0.70 -6.57
CA ASP A 49 0.30 1.04 -7.92
C ASP A 49 -1.13 0.56 -8.19
N PHE A 50 -1.43 -0.71 -7.82
CA PHE A 50 -2.78 -1.26 -7.90
C PHE A 50 -3.79 -0.44 -7.10
N CYS A 51 -3.49 -0.16 -5.83
CA CYS A 51 -4.38 0.56 -4.92
C CYS A 51 -4.58 2.03 -5.29
N LEU A 52 -3.53 2.69 -5.78
CA LEU A 52 -3.56 4.10 -6.16
C LEU A 52 -3.96 4.32 -7.62
N SER A 53 -4.18 3.25 -8.38
CA SER A 53 -4.65 3.31 -9.75
C SER A 53 -5.89 4.19 -9.86
N SER A 54 -6.00 4.92 -10.97
CA SER A 54 -7.11 5.83 -11.27
C SER A 54 -8.48 5.14 -11.21
N MET A 55 -8.54 3.81 -11.26
CA MET A 55 -9.77 3.03 -11.09
C MET A 55 -10.34 3.12 -9.66
N PHE A 56 -9.49 3.29 -8.65
CA PHE A 56 -9.87 3.31 -7.24
C PHE A 56 -9.77 4.70 -6.59
N THR A 57 -9.07 5.64 -7.24
CA THR A 57 -8.84 7.01 -6.74
C THR A 57 -9.65 8.08 -7.48
N ARG A 58 -10.50 7.69 -8.46
CA ARG A 58 -11.28 8.62 -9.30
C ARG A 58 -12.39 9.42 -8.60
N SER A 59 -12.64 9.19 -7.31
CA SER A 59 -13.79 9.77 -6.61
C SER A 59 -13.54 11.11 -5.90
N SER A 60 -12.50 11.86 -6.25
CA SER A 60 -12.20 13.16 -5.60
C SER A 60 -12.17 14.36 -6.55
N GLN A 61 -12.78 14.28 -7.73
CA GLN A 61 -13.02 15.47 -8.56
C GLN A 61 -14.51 15.85 -8.48
N ILE A 62 -14.81 16.80 -7.59
CA ILE A 62 -16.02 17.64 -7.64
C ILE A 62 -15.60 18.97 -8.25
#